data_AF-A0A7X8WLT7-F1
#
_entry.id   AF-A0A7X8WLT7-F1
#
_cell.length_a   1.000
_cell.length_b   1.000
_cell.length_c   1.000
_cell.angle_alpha   90.00
_cell.angle_beta   90.00
_cell.angle_gamma   90.00
#
_symmetry.space_group_name_H-M   'P 1'
#
loop_
_entity.id
_entity.type
_entity.pdbx_description
1 polymer ?
#
loop_
_entity_poly.entity_id
_entity_poly.type
_entity_poly.pdbx_seq_one_letter_code
_entity_poly.pdbx_strand_id
1 'polypeptide(L)'
;MTIEDLKNTKIYLKTEDEVKQFQEKVFKLGVEWQEGGNSVDSSYNFYHISQQLKLSCYYTTTSLHFIDIRRKQIFIEDVLSIKESVPVGAPVLVRDEDNQIWKHNIFGGLNKDPNLSSKYLYICTGSVYTQCVPYEGNEHLLGTSNPA
;
A
#
# COMPACT_ATOMS: atom_id res chain seq x y z
N MET A 1 -8.80 5.43 -10.88
CA MET A 1 -7.40 5.75 -10.52
C MET A 1 -6.65 4.44 -10.26
N THR A 2 -5.34 4.42 -10.45
CA THR A 2 -4.44 3.30 -10.12
C THR A 2 -3.45 3.73 -9.04
N ILE A 3 -2.69 2.78 -8.47
CA ILE A 3 -1.62 3.10 -7.51
C ILE A 3 -0.56 4.05 -8.12
N GLU A 4 -0.26 3.93 -9.42
CA GLU A 4 0.73 4.76 -10.09
C GLU A 4 0.30 6.23 -10.12
N ASP A 5 -1.01 6.49 -10.23
CA ASP A 5 -1.60 7.83 -10.21
C ASP A 5 -1.48 8.52 -8.84
N LEU A 6 -1.12 7.78 -7.77
CA LEU A 6 -0.88 8.33 -6.44
C LEU A 6 0.50 9.01 -6.32
N LYS A 7 1.44 8.73 -7.23
CA LYS A 7 2.79 9.30 -7.15
C LYS A 7 2.78 10.82 -7.34
N ASN A 8 3.56 11.54 -6.54
CA ASN A 8 3.66 13.01 -6.53
C ASN A 8 2.31 13.72 -6.38
N THR A 9 1.43 13.17 -5.55
CA THR A 9 0.12 13.75 -5.25
C THR A 9 0.10 14.43 -3.89
N LYS A 10 -0.94 15.24 -3.66
CA LYS A 10 -1.29 15.82 -2.38
C LYS A 10 -2.79 15.70 -2.14
N ILE A 11 -3.19 15.53 -0.89
CA ILE A 11 -4.58 15.42 -0.47
C ILE A 11 -4.83 16.20 0.81
N TYR A 12 -6.00 16.81 0.89
CA TYR A 12 -6.52 17.46 2.09
C TYR A 12 -7.78 16.72 2.52
N LEU A 13 -7.86 16.37 3.80
CA LEU A 13 -8.95 15.60 4.40
C LEU A 13 -9.58 16.44 5.51
N LYS A 14 -10.91 16.50 5.54
CA LYS A 14 -11.67 17.41 6.41
C LYS A 14 -11.95 16.80 7.77
N THR A 15 -12.12 15.48 7.82
CA THR A 15 -12.58 14.77 9.02
C THR A 15 -11.60 13.68 9.42
N GLU A 16 -11.62 13.31 10.70
CA GLU A 16 -10.83 12.17 11.19
C GLU A 16 -11.20 10.85 10.51
N ASP A 17 -12.47 10.66 10.15
CA ASP A 17 -12.93 9.46 9.43
C ASP A 17 -12.34 9.39 8.02
N GLU A 18 -12.34 10.51 7.28
CA GLU A 18 -11.68 10.61 5.98
C GLU A 18 -10.17 10.31 6.08
N VAL A 19 -9.52 10.79 7.15
CA VAL A 19 -8.10 10.51 7.42
C VAL A 19 -7.85 9.01 7.61
N LYS A 20 -8.66 8.35 8.43
CA LYS A 20 -8.56 6.90 8.67
C LYS A 20 -8.77 6.11 7.39
N GLN A 21 -9.87 6.37 6.68
CA GLN A 21 -10.20 5.68 5.44
C GLN A 21 -9.12 5.85 4.36
N PHE A 22 -8.63 7.09 4.18
CA PHE A 22 -7.56 7.37 3.24
C PHE A 22 -6.29 6.60 3.58
N GLN A 23 -5.80 6.70 4.83
CA GLN A 23 -4.57 6.04 5.26
C GLN A 23 -4.67 4.52 5.15
N GLU A 24 -5.74 3.92 5.67
CA GLU A 24 -5.96 2.48 5.55
C GLU A 24 -5.97 2.02 4.09
N LYS A 25 -6.60 2.80 3.21
CA LYS A 25 -6.66 2.47 1.79
C LYS A 25 -5.29 2.55 1.13
N VAL A 26 -4.57 3.66 1.27
CA VAL A 26 -3.26 3.79 0.63
C VAL A 26 -2.24 2.79 1.19
N PHE A 27 -2.33 2.47 2.48
CA PHE A 27 -1.50 1.43 3.10
C PHE A 27 -1.80 0.03 2.57
N LYS A 28 -3.08 -0.32 2.32
CA LYS A 28 -3.44 -1.56 1.62
C LYS A 28 -2.91 -1.63 0.19
N LEU A 29 -2.72 -0.47 -0.44
CA LEU A 29 -2.13 -0.38 -1.77
C LEU A 29 -0.60 -0.46 -1.74
N GLY A 30 0.04 -0.45 -0.57
CA GLY A 30 1.51 -0.52 -0.45
C GLY A 30 2.20 0.84 -0.34
N VAL A 31 1.45 1.93 -0.14
CA VAL A 31 2.02 3.19 0.35
C VAL A 31 2.45 2.97 1.81
N GLU A 32 3.54 3.58 2.23
CA GLU A 32 4.00 3.55 3.62
C GLU A 32 4.52 4.92 4.05
N TRP A 33 4.66 5.15 5.34
CA TRP A 33 5.23 6.40 5.83
C TRP A 33 6.66 6.64 5.32
N GLN A 34 7.05 7.91 5.21
CA GLN A 34 8.40 8.31 4.86
C GLN A 34 9.46 7.70 5.80
N GLU A 35 9.13 7.57 7.10
CA GLU A 35 9.99 6.93 8.11
C GLU A 35 9.83 5.40 8.17
N GLY A 36 8.91 4.84 7.37
CA GLY A 36 8.56 3.42 7.38
C GLY A 36 7.34 3.11 8.24
N GLY A 37 6.68 1.99 7.94
CA GLY A 37 5.47 1.54 8.62
C GLY A 37 4.19 2.14 8.05
N ASN A 38 3.05 1.77 8.63
CA ASN A 38 1.71 2.08 8.11
C ASN A 38 0.65 2.18 9.22
N SER A 39 1.05 2.62 10.40
CA SER A 39 0.11 2.92 11.49
C SER A 39 -0.70 4.17 11.13
N VAL A 40 -2.01 4.13 11.40
CA VAL A 40 -2.88 5.27 11.14
C VAL A 40 -2.66 6.36 12.18
N ASP A 41 -2.52 7.61 11.74
CA ASP A 41 -2.40 8.79 12.61
C ASP A 41 -3.38 9.89 12.16
N SER A 42 -4.39 10.19 12.98
CA SER A 42 -5.41 11.20 12.69
C SER A 42 -5.03 12.62 13.11
N SER A 43 -3.80 12.86 13.54
CA SER A 43 -3.33 14.18 13.99
C SER A 43 -3.17 15.19 12.84
N TYR A 44 -3.24 14.75 11.58
CA TYR A 44 -3.02 15.59 10.41
C TYR A 44 -4.15 15.48 9.39
N ASN A 45 -4.30 16.55 8.62
CA ASN A 45 -5.29 16.67 7.54
C ASN A 45 -4.66 16.89 6.17
N PHE A 46 -3.35 17.14 6.12
CA PHE A 46 -2.61 17.48 4.91
C PHE A 46 -1.55 16.42 4.66
N TYR A 47 -1.71 15.70 3.55
CA TYR A 47 -0.83 14.61 3.17
C TYR A 47 -0.30 14.80 1.76
N HIS A 48 0.88 14.24 1.52
CA HIS A 48 1.39 14.10 0.18
C HIS A 48 2.07 12.75 -0.02
N ILE A 49 2.03 12.24 -1.25
CA ILE A 49 2.65 10.96 -1.62
C ILE A 49 3.80 11.26 -2.57
N SER A 50 4.98 10.71 -2.28
CA SER A 50 6.19 10.89 -3.10
C SER A 50 6.18 10.01 -4.35
N GLN A 51 7.19 10.17 -5.21
CA GLN A 51 7.42 9.28 -6.35
C GLN A 51 7.65 7.82 -5.94
N GLN A 52 8.20 7.60 -4.73
CA GLN A 52 8.50 6.28 -4.17
C GLN A 52 7.34 5.73 -3.33
N LEU A 53 6.12 6.28 -3.49
CA LEU A 53 4.94 5.87 -2.70
C LEU A 53 5.15 6.00 -1.20
N LYS A 54 5.89 7.04 -0.78
CA LYS A 54 6.03 7.40 0.63
C LYS A 54 5.04 8.47 1.01
N LEU A 55 4.32 8.25 2.11
CA LEU A 55 3.38 9.17 2.71
C LEU A 55 4.12 10.07 3.71
N SER A 56 3.84 11.37 3.62
CA SER A 56 4.29 12.33 4.62
C SER A 56 3.21 13.37 4.86
N CYS A 57 3.24 13.94 6.06
CA CYS A 57 2.33 14.95 6.56
C CYS A 57 3.10 16.21 6.94
N TYR A 58 2.41 17.35 7.02
CA TYR A 58 3.02 18.61 7.43
C TYR A 58 2.33 19.16 8.68
N TYR A 59 3.15 19.62 9.64
CA TYR A 59 2.75 20.54 10.70
C TYR A 59 2.75 21.97 10.15
N THR A 60 1.81 22.32 9.28
CA THR A 60 1.66 23.73 8.89
C THR A 60 0.49 24.33 9.63
N THR A 61 0.75 25.39 10.39
CA THR A 61 -0.29 26.23 11.00
C THR A 61 -1.11 26.99 9.96
N THR A 62 -0.72 26.97 8.68
CA THR A 62 -1.39 27.66 7.57
C THR A 62 -1.55 26.77 6.35
N SER A 63 -2.78 26.68 5.84
CA SER A 63 -3.15 25.98 4.60
C SER A 63 -2.44 26.50 3.35
N LEU A 64 -1.88 27.71 3.40
CA LEU A 64 -1.19 28.38 2.29
C LEU A 64 0.03 27.60 1.80
N HIS A 65 0.87 27.09 2.69
CA HIS A 65 2.04 26.29 2.29
C HIS A 65 1.64 25.01 1.55
N PHE A 66 0.55 24.36 1.97
CA PHE A 66 0.05 23.17 1.30
C PHE A 66 -0.50 23.48 -0.10
N ILE A 67 -1.18 24.62 -0.25
CA ILE A 67 -1.71 25.09 -1.55
C ILE A 67 -0.57 25.31 -2.55
N ASP A 68 0.55 25.90 -2.12
CA ASP A 68 1.68 26.24 -2.98
C ASP A 68 2.54 25.02 -3.43
N ILE A 69 2.40 23.87 -2.75
CA ILE A 69 3.09 22.64 -3.17
C ILE A 69 2.61 22.24 -4.57
N ARG A 70 3.55 22.21 -5.54
CA ARG A 70 3.30 21.77 -6.92
C ARG A 70 3.19 20.25 -7.03
N ARG A 71 2.18 19.68 -6.41
CA ARG A 71 1.78 18.27 -6.54
C ARG A 71 0.33 18.20 -7.00
N LYS A 72 0.00 17.14 -7.73
CA LYS A 72 -1.36 16.91 -8.22
C LYS A 72 -2.30 16.74 -7.02
N GLN A 73 -3.31 17.59 -6.92
CA GLN A 73 -4.38 17.41 -5.94
C GLN A 73 -5.21 16.18 -6.32
N ILE A 74 -5.45 15.30 -5.34
CA ILE A 74 -6.39 14.18 -5.47
C ILE A 74 -7.48 14.28 -4.40
N PHE A 75 -8.55 13.50 -4.58
CA PHE A 75 -9.69 13.45 -3.67
C PHE A 75 -9.86 12.05 -3.09
N ILE A 76 -10.51 11.96 -1.94
CA ILE A 76 -10.64 10.69 -1.20
C ILE A 76 -11.43 9.66 -2.01
N GLU A 77 -12.46 10.08 -2.72
CA GLU A 77 -13.32 9.20 -3.52
C GLU A 77 -12.51 8.49 -4.61
N ASP A 78 -11.59 9.21 -5.24
CA ASP A 78 -10.70 8.65 -6.26
C ASP A 78 -9.78 7.58 -5.65
N VAL A 79 -9.24 7.84 -4.45
CA VAL A 79 -8.36 6.91 -3.73
C VAL A 79 -9.11 5.65 -3.30
N LEU A 80 -10.31 5.81 -2.75
CA LEU A 80 -11.15 4.68 -2.31
C LEU A 80 -11.60 3.81 -3.49
N SER A 81 -11.75 4.41 -4.68
CA SER A 81 -12.08 3.69 -5.92
C SER A 81 -10.95 2.82 -6.49
N ILE A 82 -9.71 2.98 -6.00
CA ILE A 82 -8.57 2.20 -6.50
C ILE A 82 -8.79 0.72 -6.14
N LYS A 83 -8.78 -0.14 -7.16
CA LYS A 83 -8.84 -1.59 -6.96
C LYS A 83 -7.55 -2.05 -6.27
N GLU A 84 -7.72 -2.77 -5.16
CA GLU A 84 -6.62 -3.51 -4.56
C GLU A 84 -6.15 -4.58 -5.55
N SER A 85 -4.84 -4.73 -5.71
CA SER A 85 -4.26 -5.67 -6.68
C SER A 85 -4.58 -7.12 -6.35
N VAL A 86 -4.81 -7.43 -5.07
CA VAL A 86 -5.23 -8.76 -4.59
C VAL A 86 -6.24 -8.60 -3.45
N PRO A 87 -7.49 -9.09 -3.59
CA PRO A 87 -8.46 -9.06 -2.49
C PRO A 87 -8.10 -10.09 -1.41
N VAL A 88 -8.37 -9.76 -0.14
CA VAL A 88 -8.25 -10.72 0.97
C VAL A 88 -9.15 -11.93 0.70
N GLY A 89 -8.63 -13.14 0.91
CA GLY A 89 -9.30 -14.40 0.57
C GLY A 89 -9.04 -14.88 -0.87
N ALA A 90 -8.36 -14.09 -1.71
CA ALA A 90 -8.02 -14.51 -3.07
C ALA A 90 -6.90 -15.57 -3.07
N PRO A 91 -6.95 -16.53 -4.01
CA PRO A 91 -5.83 -17.44 -4.25
C PRO A 91 -4.63 -16.68 -4.80
N VAL A 92 -3.46 -16.97 -4.24
CA VAL A 92 -2.19 -16.33 -4.59
C VAL A 92 -1.06 -17.35 -4.70
N LEU A 93 0.00 -16.96 -5.39
CA LEU A 93 1.27 -17.64 -5.38
C LEU A 93 2.27 -16.84 -4.54
N VAL A 94 2.98 -17.52 -3.64
CA VAL A 94 3.91 -16.90 -2.70
C VAL A 94 5.25 -17.62 -2.64
N ARG A 95 6.31 -16.87 -2.32
CA ARG A 95 7.66 -17.36 -2.00
C ARG A 95 8.48 -16.28 -1.27
N ASP A 96 9.60 -16.65 -0.65
CA ASP A 96 10.47 -15.69 0.04
C ASP A 96 11.64 -15.20 -0.82
N GLU A 97 12.14 -16.05 -1.71
CA GLU A 97 13.34 -15.78 -2.52
C GLU A 97 13.19 -16.30 -3.94
N ASP A 98 13.93 -15.70 -4.89
CA ASP A 98 13.79 -16.00 -6.33
C ASP A 98 14.18 -17.43 -6.72
N ASN A 99 15.00 -18.08 -5.90
CA ASN A 99 15.39 -19.48 -6.09
C ASN A 99 14.35 -20.47 -5.54
N GLN A 100 13.33 -20.00 -4.82
CA GLN A 100 12.30 -20.86 -4.26
C GLN A 100 11.16 -21.07 -5.26
N ILE A 101 10.51 -22.22 -5.10
CA ILE A 101 9.31 -22.54 -5.86
C ILE A 101 8.12 -21.69 -5.40
N TRP A 102 7.27 -21.30 -6.34
CA TRP A 102 5.99 -20.69 -6.05
C TRP A 102 5.04 -21.69 -5.39
N LYS A 103 4.44 -21.30 -4.26
CA LYS A 103 3.48 -22.10 -3.51
C LYS A 103 2.10 -21.45 -3.55
N HIS A 104 1.05 -22.25 -3.71
CA HIS A 104 -0.31 -21.78 -3.57
C HIS A 104 -0.61 -21.39 -2.11
N ASN A 105 -1.26 -20.24 -1.91
CA ASN A 105 -1.75 -19.79 -0.61
C ASN A 105 -3.03 -18.94 -0.79
N ILE A 106 -3.63 -18.52 0.33
CA ILE A 106 -4.74 -17.58 0.35
C ILE A 106 -4.27 -16.26 0.96
N PHE A 107 -4.52 -15.15 0.26
CA PHE A 107 -4.08 -13.84 0.68
C PHE A 107 -4.82 -13.39 1.96
N GLY A 108 -4.06 -13.03 2.99
CA GLY A 108 -4.57 -12.52 4.26
C GLY A 108 -4.46 -11.00 4.40
N GLY A 109 -3.65 -10.35 3.55
CA GLY A 109 -3.42 -8.91 3.58
C GLY A 109 -1.93 -8.56 3.59
N LEU A 110 -1.65 -7.26 3.72
CA LEU A 110 -0.28 -6.79 3.94
C LEU A 110 0.07 -6.81 5.42
N ASN A 111 1.32 -7.18 5.72
CA ASN A 111 1.91 -7.05 7.04
C ASN A 111 2.07 -5.57 7.39
N LYS A 112 1.73 -5.24 8.63
CA LYS A 112 1.67 -3.87 9.15
C LYS A 112 2.56 -3.65 10.36
N ASP A 113 3.31 -4.67 10.80
CA ASP A 113 4.20 -4.54 11.95
C ASP A 113 5.49 -3.82 11.53
N PRO A 114 5.77 -2.61 12.06
CA PRO A 114 6.97 -1.84 11.73
C PRO A 114 8.26 -2.49 12.24
N ASN A 115 8.17 -3.47 13.15
CA ASN A 115 9.32 -4.17 13.71
C ASN A 115 9.70 -5.44 12.92
N LEU A 116 8.82 -5.90 12.02
CA LEU A 116 9.13 -6.99 11.10
C LEU A 116 9.90 -6.41 9.92
N SER A 117 10.94 -7.15 9.48
CA SER A 117 11.71 -6.78 8.31
C SER A 117 10.76 -6.45 7.15
N SER A 118 10.98 -5.33 6.48
CA SER A 118 10.27 -4.93 5.25
C SER A 118 10.33 -5.98 4.14
N LYS A 119 11.13 -7.04 4.32
CA LYS A 119 11.15 -8.24 3.50
C LYS A 119 9.91 -9.11 3.65
N TYR A 120 9.10 -9.04 4.72
CA TYR A 120 7.93 -9.93 4.93
C TYR A 120 6.61 -9.17 4.86
N LEU A 121 6.27 -8.72 3.66
CA LEU A 121 5.15 -7.80 3.39
C LEU A 121 3.79 -8.48 3.27
N TYR A 122 3.72 -9.77 2.93
CA TYR A 122 2.44 -10.41 2.58
C TYR A 122 2.03 -11.44 3.62
N ILE A 123 0.96 -11.16 4.37
CA ILE A 123 0.33 -12.13 5.26
C ILE A 123 -0.57 -13.03 4.40
N CYS A 124 -0.39 -14.34 4.53
CA CYS A 124 -1.25 -15.36 3.94
C CYS A 124 -1.69 -16.35 5.03
N THR A 125 -2.71 -17.16 4.76
CA THR A 125 -3.25 -18.12 5.74
C THR A 125 -2.21 -19.05 6.38
N GLY A 126 -1.11 -19.34 5.67
CA GLY A 126 -0.06 -20.24 6.17
C GLY A 126 1.17 -19.58 6.80
N SER A 127 1.48 -18.31 6.50
CA SER A 127 2.70 -17.60 6.96
C SER A 127 2.73 -16.16 6.43
N VAL A 128 3.77 -15.41 6.78
CA VAL A 128 4.21 -14.21 6.07
C VAL A 128 5.20 -14.56 4.95
N TYR A 129 5.16 -13.81 3.85
CA TYR A 129 5.99 -14.02 2.67
C TYR A 129 6.53 -12.71 2.09
N THR A 130 7.65 -12.80 1.37
CA THR A 130 8.28 -11.66 0.68
C THR A 130 7.66 -11.34 -0.66
N GLN A 131 7.24 -12.35 -1.41
CA GLN A 131 6.65 -12.21 -2.74
C GLN A 131 5.25 -12.81 -2.74
N CYS A 132 4.30 -12.13 -3.39
CA CYS A 132 2.92 -12.55 -3.51
C CYS A 132 2.35 -12.02 -4.83
N VAL A 133 1.85 -12.92 -5.68
CA VAL A 133 1.18 -12.57 -6.94
C VAL A 133 -0.18 -13.26 -7.02
N PRO A 134 -1.16 -12.68 -7.75
CA PRO A 134 -2.44 -13.35 -7.99
C PRO A 134 -2.22 -14.73 -8.60
N TYR A 135 -2.97 -15.75 -8.16
CA TYR A 135 -2.93 -17.06 -8.80
C TYR A 135 -3.50 -16.99 -10.23
N GLU A 136 -4.61 -16.27 -10.40
CA GLU A 136 -5.25 -16.05 -11.71
C GLU A 136 -4.31 -15.31 -12.65
N GLY A 137 -4.02 -15.92 -13.81
CA GLY A 137 -3.08 -15.41 -14.82
C GLY A 137 -1.62 -15.80 -14.59
N ASN A 138 -1.28 -16.40 -13.44
CA ASN A 138 0.08 -16.84 -13.10
C ASN A 138 0.18 -18.34 -12.81
N GLU A 139 -0.81 -19.14 -13.22
CA GLU A 139 -0.93 -20.56 -12.87
C GLU A 139 0.29 -21.39 -13.30
N HIS A 140 0.92 -20.99 -14.40
CA HIS A 140 2.13 -21.60 -14.94
C HIS A 140 3.36 -21.51 -14.02
N LEU A 141 3.36 -20.60 -13.05
CA LEU A 141 4.44 -20.45 -12.09
C LEU A 141 4.37 -21.50 -10.97
N LEU A 142 3.20 -22.08 -10.70
CA LEU A 142 2.98 -22.99 -9.58
C LEU A 142 3.97 -24.16 -9.61
N GLY A 143 4.71 -24.35 -8.52
CA GLY A 143 5.70 -25.43 -8.40
C GLY A 143 7.00 -25.19 -9.19
N THR A 144 7.17 -24.03 -9.82
CA THR A 144 8.39 -23.62 -10.52
C THR A 144 9.14 -22.54 -9.74
N SER A 145 10.42 -22.34 -10.00
CA SER A 145 11.21 -21.20 -9.51
C SER A 145 11.33 -20.07 -10.56
N ASN A 146 10.51 -20.10 -11.61
CA ASN A 146 10.53 -19.07 -12.66
C ASN A 146 10.16 -17.69 -12.08
N PRO A 147 10.72 -16.60 -12.61
CA PRO A 147 10.31 -15.25 -12.22
C PRO A 147 8.85 -14.98 -12.64
N ALA A 148 8.14 -14.18 -11.84
CA ALA A 148 6.80 -13.67 -12.15
C ALA A 148 6.85 -12.40 -13.01
#